data_AF-A0A842T9M6-F1
#
_entry.id   AF-A0A842T9M6-F1
#
_cell.length_a   1.000
_cell.length_b   1.000
_cell.length_c   1.000
_cell.angle_alpha   90.00
_cell.angle_beta   90.00
_cell.angle_gamma   90.00
#
_symmetry.space_group_name_H-M   'P 1'
#
loop_
_entity.id
_entity.type
_entity.pdbx_description
1 polymer ?
#
loop_
_entity_poly.entity_id
_entity_poly.type
_entity_poly.pdbx_seq_one_letter_code
_entity_poly.pdbx_strand_id
1 'polypeptide(L)'
;MFRHFIGQVYILEPPPETESTQLEIPFPDEILGDIDEESNSIKLDSEQISKIITFREEMGELIGAQPLNSLLKDNSFQTSDFDFILGVASDMKAKPSDWNGLSYLNSDNVNAWDRLLYKIVNLQPGNWDTRHSQFVAFIKTLSGNWHKSIPELLDELDEYDIGIDEFFTLERNVSFKFASLANDVNELQKIILHNGQDISPFVAKLSHVFLPSVVYQLEEYCLPRMISRKLHNHGIINFLDDNLTIHNTIDTLLSIGIQRIFEENFLDPFDKYILRYFFDGVTLENN
;
A
#
# COMPACT_ATOMS: atom_id res chain seq x y z
N MET A 1 36.37 -20.11 -26.58
CA MET A 1 37.43 -20.96 -25.97
C MET A 1 36.91 -21.84 -24.82
N PHE A 2 35.60 -21.82 -24.49
CA PHE A 2 34.96 -22.68 -23.48
C PHE A 2 34.00 -23.70 -24.12
N ARG A 3 34.50 -24.58 -25.01
CA ARG A 3 33.71 -25.69 -25.58
C ARG A 3 34.37 -27.07 -25.41
N HIS A 4 35.48 -27.17 -24.67
CA HIS A 4 36.23 -28.42 -24.54
C HIS A 4 36.68 -28.73 -23.09
N PHE A 5 35.97 -28.22 -22.08
CA PHE A 5 36.21 -28.59 -20.69
C PHE A 5 34.90 -29.07 -20.06
N ILE A 6 34.44 -30.24 -20.50
CA ILE A 6 33.43 -31.03 -19.78
C ILE A 6 34.13 -32.34 -19.43
N GLY A 7 34.82 -32.35 -18.30
CA GLY A 7 35.20 -33.60 -17.65
C GLY A 7 33.93 -34.25 -17.11
N GLN A 8 33.75 -35.54 -17.34
CA GLN A 8 32.66 -36.30 -16.75
C GLN A 8 32.93 -36.43 -15.25
N VAL A 9 32.26 -35.62 -14.43
CA VAL A 9 32.31 -35.73 -12.97
C VAL A 9 31.36 -36.84 -12.56
N TYR A 10 31.91 -37.94 -12.07
CA TYR A 10 31.13 -39.02 -11.47
C TYR A 10 31.09 -38.79 -9.95
N ILE A 11 29.90 -38.50 -9.42
CA ILE A 11 29.65 -38.48 -7.98
C ILE A 11 29.46 -39.95 -7.56
N LEU A 12 30.41 -40.50 -6.82
CA LEU A 12 30.41 -41.91 -6.36
C LEU A 12 29.78 -42.09 -4.97
N GLU A 13 29.27 -41.01 -4.37
CA GLU A 13 28.54 -41.08 -3.10
C GLU A 13 27.05 -41.31 -3.37
N PRO A 14 26.39 -42.21 -2.62
CA PRO A 14 24.94 -42.32 -2.67
C PRO A 14 24.34 -40.97 -2.24
N PRO A 15 23.21 -40.55 -2.85
CA PRO A 15 22.52 -39.34 -2.41
C PRO A 15 22.20 -39.46 -0.92
N PRO A 16 22.34 -38.36 -0.13
CA PRO A 16 21.95 -38.39 1.28
C PRO A 16 20.50 -38.85 1.39
N GLU A 17 20.21 -39.63 2.43
CA GLU A 17 18.83 -40.06 2.70
C GLU A 17 17.93 -38.83 2.78
N THR A 18 16.81 -38.87 2.07
CA THR A 18 15.81 -37.80 2.05
C THR A 18 15.18 -37.71 3.43
N GLU A 19 15.82 -37.01 4.37
CA GLU A 19 15.15 -36.57 5.59
C GLU A 19 14.05 -35.59 5.16
N SER A 20 12.85 -35.77 5.72
CA SER A 20 11.75 -34.83 5.56
C SER A 20 12.18 -33.48 6.13
N THR A 21 12.71 -32.62 5.27
CA THR A 21 12.98 -31.21 5.55
C THR A 21 11.66 -30.44 5.54
N GLN A 22 10.67 -30.91 6.28
CA GLN A 22 9.52 -30.10 6.65
C GLN A 22 9.93 -29.33 7.89
N LEU A 23 10.47 -28.13 7.67
CA LEU A 23 10.46 -27.10 8.71
C LEU A 23 8.99 -26.86 9.04
N GLU A 24 8.55 -27.29 10.22
CA GLU A 24 7.33 -26.75 10.83
C GLU A 24 7.60 -25.28 11.09
N ILE A 25 7.21 -24.43 10.14
CA ILE A 25 7.22 -22.98 10.33
C ILE A 25 6.01 -22.71 11.22
N PRO A 26 6.21 -22.36 12.50
CA PRO A 26 5.09 -21.94 13.33
C PRO A 26 4.46 -20.73 12.67
N PHE A 27 3.14 -20.65 12.71
CA PHE A 27 2.46 -19.47 12.19
C PHE A 27 2.90 -18.26 13.02
N PRO A 28 3.36 -17.17 12.37
CA PRO A 28 3.62 -15.92 13.06
C PRO A 28 2.37 -15.47 13.83
N ASP A 29 2.55 -14.86 14.99
CA ASP A 29 1.42 -14.33 15.77
C ASP A 29 0.66 -13.26 14.97
N GLU A 30 1.34 -12.63 14.00
CA GLU A 30 0.87 -11.62 13.07
C GLU A 30 0.05 -12.17 11.89
N ILE A 31 -0.42 -13.42 11.91
CA ILE A 31 -1.40 -13.92 10.93
C ILE A 31 -2.59 -14.61 11.59
N LEU A 32 -2.69 -14.55 12.92
CA LEU A 32 -3.75 -15.22 13.68
C LEU A 32 -5.15 -14.62 13.42
N GLY A 33 -5.22 -13.37 12.92
CA GLY A 33 -6.46 -12.66 12.57
C GLY A 33 -7.23 -13.25 11.39
N ASP A 34 -6.52 -13.79 10.41
CA ASP A 34 -7.09 -14.33 9.17
C ASP A 34 -7.45 -15.83 9.29
N ILE A 35 -7.21 -16.44 10.45
CA ILE A 35 -7.31 -17.89 10.62
C ILE A 35 -8.71 -18.27 11.11
N ASP A 36 -9.46 -18.92 10.23
CA ASP A 36 -10.77 -19.49 10.55
C ASP A 36 -10.61 -20.71 11.48
N GLU A 37 -11.14 -20.62 12.71
CA GLU A 37 -11.00 -21.63 13.79
C GLU A 37 -11.40 -23.05 13.35
N GLU A 38 -12.37 -23.16 12.42
CA GLU A 38 -12.91 -24.45 11.97
C GLU A 38 -11.99 -25.16 10.95
N SER A 39 -11.12 -24.43 10.25
CA SER A 39 -10.30 -24.97 9.15
C SER A 39 -8.86 -25.32 9.54
N ASN A 40 -8.31 -24.68 10.60
CA ASN A 40 -6.88 -24.69 10.92
C ASN A 40 -6.53 -25.21 12.33
N SER A 41 -7.46 -25.88 13.01
CA SER A 41 -7.29 -26.49 14.35
C SER A 41 -6.11 -27.48 14.48
N ILE A 42 -5.42 -27.79 13.39
CA ILE A 42 -4.35 -28.80 13.33
C ILE A 42 -2.94 -28.18 13.53
N LYS A 43 -2.78 -26.84 13.56
CA LYS A 43 -1.43 -26.21 13.51
C LYS A 43 -1.18 -25.02 14.47
N LEU A 44 -2.09 -24.66 15.36
CA LEU A 44 -1.90 -23.57 16.33
C LEU A 44 -1.51 -24.12 17.70
N ASP A 45 -0.56 -23.47 18.38
CA ASP A 45 -0.24 -23.79 19.78
C ASP A 45 -1.30 -23.23 20.74
N SER A 46 -1.41 -23.86 21.91
CA SER A 46 -2.25 -23.47 23.03
C SER A 46 -2.10 -22.01 23.45
N GLU A 47 -0.90 -21.43 23.34
CA GLU A 47 -0.66 -20.01 23.63
C GLU A 47 -1.34 -19.10 22.59
N GLN A 48 -1.23 -19.44 21.30
CA GLN A 48 -1.82 -18.67 20.20
C GLN A 48 -3.35 -18.70 20.25
N ILE A 49 -3.92 -19.87 20.55
CA ILE A 49 -5.37 -20.02 20.77
C ILE A 49 -5.81 -19.16 21.96
N SER A 50 -5.04 -19.13 23.04
CA SER A 50 -5.36 -18.31 24.21
C SER A 50 -5.34 -16.81 23.90
N LYS A 51 -4.37 -16.35 23.09
CA LYS A 51 -4.30 -14.95 22.63
C LYS A 51 -5.52 -14.57 21.77
N ILE A 52 -5.92 -15.43 20.82
CA ILE A 52 -7.11 -15.19 19.98
C ILE A 52 -8.37 -15.08 20.84
N ILE A 53 -8.55 -16.00 21.79
CA ILE A 53 -9.71 -15.99 22.69
C ILE A 53 -9.73 -14.70 23.51
N THR A 54 -8.60 -14.34 24.11
CA THR A 54 -8.48 -13.13 24.95
C THR A 54 -8.80 -11.88 24.13
N PHE A 55 -8.22 -11.76 22.93
CA PHE A 55 -8.51 -10.66 22.02
C PHE A 55 -9.99 -10.57 21.67
N ARG A 56 -10.63 -11.70 21.33
CA ARG A 56 -12.06 -11.74 20.98
C ARG A 56 -12.96 -11.35 22.15
N GLU A 57 -12.62 -11.78 23.37
CA GLU A 57 -13.34 -11.40 24.57
C GLU A 57 -13.20 -9.89 24.84
N GLU A 58 -11.97 -9.38 24.88
CA GLU A 58 -11.71 -7.96 25.19
C GLU A 58 -12.25 -7.02 24.10
N MET A 59 -12.02 -7.32 22.82
CA MET A 59 -12.64 -6.57 21.72
C MET A 59 -14.16 -6.71 21.73
N GLY A 60 -14.68 -7.90 22.04
CA GLY A 60 -16.12 -8.14 22.18
C GLY A 60 -16.77 -7.25 23.25
N GLU A 61 -16.08 -7.00 24.36
CA GLU A 61 -16.51 -6.04 25.38
C GLU A 61 -16.39 -4.57 24.93
N LEU A 62 -15.41 -4.26 24.07
CA LEU A 62 -15.19 -2.91 23.56
C LEU A 62 -16.22 -2.50 22.51
N ILE A 63 -16.38 -3.31 21.46
CA ILE A 63 -17.17 -2.98 20.25
C ILE A 63 -18.43 -3.83 20.07
N GLY A 64 -18.59 -4.91 20.85
CA GLY A 64 -19.67 -5.88 20.73
C GLY A 64 -19.29 -7.07 19.84
N ALA A 65 -19.78 -8.26 20.21
CA ALA A 65 -19.47 -9.51 19.51
C ALA A 65 -19.99 -9.56 18.06
N GLN A 66 -21.13 -8.91 17.76
CA GLN A 66 -21.70 -8.89 16.41
C GLN A 66 -20.85 -8.04 15.43
N PRO A 67 -20.53 -6.77 15.72
CA PRO A 67 -19.60 -5.99 14.89
C PRO A 67 -18.23 -6.63 14.72
N LEU A 68 -17.67 -7.22 15.78
CA LEU A 68 -16.37 -7.90 15.71
C LEU A 68 -16.40 -9.08 14.72
N ASN A 69 -17.43 -9.93 14.79
CA ASN A 69 -17.56 -11.06 13.89
C ASN A 69 -17.73 -10.63 12.42
N SER A 70 -18.40 -9.51 12.16
CA SER A 70 -18.49 -8.93 10.81
C SER A 70 -17.11 -8.48 10.31
N LEU A 71 -16.36 -7.72 11.11
CA LEU A 71 -15.03 -7.24 10.73
C LEU A 71 -14.04 -8.38 10.45
N LEU A 72 -14.06 -9.42 11.29
CA LEU A 72 -13.20 -10.59 11.13
C LEU A 72 -13.60 -11.40 9.88
N LYS A 73 -14.89 -11.59 9.63
CA LYS A 73 -15.36 -12.33 8.46
C LYS A 73 -15.04 -11.60 7.14
N ASP A 74 -15.11 -10.27 7.17
CA ASP A 74 -14.87 -9.44 6.00
C ASP A 74 -13.37 -9.12 5.80
N ASN A 75 -12.48 -9.66 6.64
CA ASN A 75 -11.04 -9.34 6.68
C ASN A 75 -10.79 -7.82 6.58
N SER A 76 -11.57 -7.05 7.36
CA SER A 76 -11.59 -5.58 7.25
C SER A 76 -10.32 -4.93 7.81
N PHE A 77 -9.66 -5.60 8.74
CA PHE A 77 -8.37 -5.17 9.27
C PHE A 77 -7.23 -5.61 8.35
N GLN A 78 -6.31 -4.70 8.09
CA GLN A 78 -5.11 -4.94 7.31
C GLN A 78 -3.90 -5.28 8.20
N THR A 79 -3.90 -4.82 9.45
CA THR A 79 -2.96 -5.31 10.46
C THR A 79 -3.52 -6.53 11.18
N SER A 80 -2.62 -7.47 11.49
CA SER A 80 -2.94 -8.64 12.30
C SER A 80 -2.45 -8.52 13.74
N ASP A 81 -1.87 -7.37 14.11
CA ASP A 81 -1.41 -7.11 15.47
C ASP A 81 -2.61 -6.81 16.37
N PHE A 82 -3.07 -7.83 17.08
CA PHE A 82 -4.22 -7.77 17.97
C PHE A 82 -4.04 -6.82 19.14
N ASP A 83 -2.86 -6.82 19.77
CA ASP A 83 -2.56 -5.94 20.91
C ASP A 83 -2.61 -4.48 20.46
N PHE A 84 -2.09 -4.22 19.27
CA PHE A 84 -2.18 -2.91 18.64
C PHE A 84 -3.63 -2.48 18.36
N ILE A 85 -4.43 -3.32 17.69
CA ILE A 85 -5.84 -3.03 17.39
C ILE A 85 -6.63 -2.75 18.68
N LEU A 86 -6.44 -3.59 19.69
CA LEU A 86 -7.09 -3.44 20.99
C LEU A 86 -6.66 -2.13 21.68
N GLY A 87 -5.38 -1.77 21.61
CA GLY A 87 -4.86 -0.52 22.14
C GLY A 87 -5.51 0.70 21.47
N VAL A 88 -5.64 0.69 20.14
CA VAL A 88 -6.30 1.76 19.38
C VAL A 88 -7.79 1.85 19.74
N ALA A 89 -8.49 0.71 19.76
CA ALA A 89 -9.90 0.65 20.13
C ALA A 89 -10.16 1.17 21.56
N SER A 90 -9.28 0.80 22.49
CA SER A 90 -9.32 1.27 23.88
C SER A 90 -9.09 2.79 23.99
N ASP A 91 -8.11 3.36 23.27
CA ASP A 91 -7.89 4.81 23.24
C ASP A 91 -9.09 5.55 22.65
N MET A 92 -9.70 5.03 21.58
CA MET A 92 -10.90 5.60 20.97
C MET A 92 -12.09 5.63 21.94
N LYS A 93 -12.33 4.52 22.67
CA LYS A 93 -13.42 4.43 23.63
C LYS A 93 -13.18 5.30 24.88
N ALA A 94 -11.94 5.40 25.33
CA ALA A 94 -11.57 6.18 26.50
C ALA A 94 -11.55 7.70 26.24
N LYS A 95 -11.11 8.12 25.04
CA LYS A 95 -10.99 9.54 24.66
C LYS A 95 -11.59 9.83 23.27
N PRO A 96 -12.92 9.70 23.09
CA PRO A 96 -13.57 9.95 21.79
C PRO A 96 -13.30 11.36 21.24
N SER A 97 -13.14 12.36 22.12
CA SER A 97 -12.90 13.75 21.72
C SER A 97 -11.61 13.95 20.93
N ASP A 98 -10.58 13.14 21.20
CA ASP A 98 -9.28 13.25 20.55
C ASP A 98 -9.33 12.77 19.10
N TRP A 99 -10.30 11.91 18.78
CA TRP A 99 -10.53 11.33 17.46
C TRP A 99 -11.53 12.12 16.61
N ASN A 100 -12.12 13.19 17.17
CA ASN A 100 -13.01 14.07 16.41
C ASN A 100 -12.30 14.67 15.19
N GLY A 101 -13.02 14.92 14.11
CA GLY A 101 -12.48 15.62 12.94
C GLY A 101 -11.68 14.75 11.97
N LEU A 102 -11.73 13.41 12.07
CA LEU A 102 -11.17 12.50 11.06
C LEU A 102 -11.58 12.87 9.62
N SER A 103 -12.78 13.45 9.47
CA SER A 103 -13.27 14.05 8.23
C SER A 103 -12.33 15.07 7.58
N TYR A 104 -11.48 15.76 8.34
CA TYR A 104 -10.53 16.72 7.79
C TYR A 104 -9.52 16.06 6.86
N LEU A 105 -9.21 14.77 7.04
CA LEU A 105 -8.34 14.02 6.14
C LEU A 105 -8.91 13.91 4.71
N ASN A 106 -10.24 13.95 4.57
CA ASN A 106 -10.88 13.98 3.26
C ASN A 106 -10.91 15.39 2.64
N SER A 107 -10.57 16.44 3.40
CA SER A 107 -10.60 17.81 2.89
C SER A 107 -9.40 18.12 2.01
N ASP A 108 -9.56 19.02 1.04
CA ASP A 108 -8.46 19.47 0.17
C ASP A 108 -7.46 20.39 0.91
N ASN A 109 -7.77 20.80 2.14
CA ASN A 109 -6.86 21.60 2.95
C ASN A 109 -5.88 20.72 3.71
N VAL A 110 -4.71 20.52 3.11
CA VAL A 110 -3.59 19.71 3.64
C VAL A 110 -3.16 20.14 5.05
N ASN A 111 -3.30 21.41 5.42
CA ASN A 111 -2.94 21.87 6.77
C ASN A 111 -3.93 21.41 7.85
N ALA A 112 -5.16 21.06 7.49
CA ALA A 112 -6.14 20.53 8.43
C ALA A 112 -5.83 19.08 8.85
N TRP A 113 -4.96 18.38 8.11
CA TRP A 113 -4.61 16.98 8.37
C TRP A 113 -3.65 16.82 9.55
N ASP A 114 -2.88 17.86 9.85
CA ASP A 114 -1.70 17.85 10.73
C ASP A 114 -1.93 17.10 12.06
N ARG A 115 -2.92 17.53 12.84
CA ARG A 115 -3.24 16.95 14.16
C ARG A 115 -3.52 15.45 14.09
N LEU A 116 -4.26 15.02 13.07
CA LEU A 116 -4.68 13.63 12.93
C LEU A 116 -3.57 12.76 12.36
N LEU A 117 -2.80 13.28 11.40
CA LEU A 117 -1.60 12.60 10.92
C LEU A 117 -0.65 12.34 12.08
N TYR A 118 -0.34 13.35 12.90
CA TYR A 118 0.48 13.13 14.10
C TYR A 118 -0.15 12.10 15.06
N LYS A 119 -1.46 12.13 15.29
CA LYS A 119 -2.11 11.16 16.18
C LYS A 119 -1.98 9.73 15.65
N ILE A 120 -2.22 9.50 14.35
CA ILE A 120 -2.12 8.18 13.73
C ILE A 120 -0.65 7.71 13.69
N VAL A 121 0.27 8.57 13.27
CA VAL A 121 1.72 8.26 13.24
C VAL A 121 2.25 7.89 14.62
N ASN A 122 1.78 8.55 15.68
CA ASN A 122 2.18 8.26 17.06
C ASN A 122 1.64 6.93 17.60
N LEU A 123 0.69 6.26 16.92
CA LEU A 123 0.23 4.93 17.35
C LEU A 123 1.33 3.88 17.20
N GLN A 124 2.20 4.02 16.20
CA GLN A 124 3.32 3.10 15.95
C GLN A 124 4.65 3.87 16.00
N PRO A 125 5.14 4.23 17.19
CA PRO A 125 6.38 4.98 17.32
C PRO A 125 7.56 4.17 16.77
N GLY A 126 8.31 4.76 15.85
CA GLY A 126 9.53 4.16 15.28
C GLY A 126 9.33 3.28 14.03
N ASN A 127 8.10 3.11 13.53
CA ASN A 127 7.84 2.27 12.35
C ASN A 127 8.07 2.99 10.98
N TRP A 128 8.42 4.28 11.02
CA TRP A 128 8.35 5.18 9.84
C TRP A 128 9.69 5.47 9.16
N ASP A 129 10.79 4.86 9.62
CA ASP A 129 12.16 5.07 9.11
C ASP A 129 12.66 6.53 9.16
N THR A 130 11.90 7.44 9.79
CA THR A 130 12.19 8.86 9.92
C THR A 130 11.49 9.47 11.14
N ARG A 131 11.73 10.76 11.46
CA ARG A 131 11.03 11.44 12.56
C ARG A 131 9.56 11.65 12.20
N HIS A 132 8.68 11.63 13.20
CA HIS A 132 7.23 11.81 12.97
C HIS A 132 6.92 13.12 12.23
N SER A 133 7.63 14.20 12.53
CA SER A 133 7.44 15.49 11.83
C SER A 133 7.84 15.43 10.36
N GLN A 134 8.92 14.73 10.03
CA GLN A 134 9.38 14.52 8.65
C GLN A 134 8.37 13.64 7.89
N PHE A 135 7.86 12.59 8.52
CA PHE A 135 6.87 11.72 7.89
C PHE A 135 5.54 12.42 7.62
N VAL A 136 5.05 13.23 8.58
CA VAL A 136 3.83 14.04 8.38
C VAL A 136 4.04 15.07 7.27
N ALA A 137 5.18 15.76 7.24
CA ALA A 137 5.53 16.69 6.16
C ALA A 137 5.62 15.99 4.80
N PHE A 138 6.17 14.77 4.77
CA PHE A 138 6.24 13.94 3.57
C PHE A 138 4.84 13.61 3.03
N ILE A 139 3.92 13.09 3.86
CA ILE A 139 2.55 12.79 3.44
C ILE A 139 1.85 14.04 2.87
N LYS A 140 2.03 15.19 3.53
CA LYS A 140 1.46 16.47 3.09
C LYS A 140 1.99 16.89 1.73
N THR A 141 3.29 16.75 1.50
CA THR A 141 3.93 17.08 0.21
C THR A 141 3.50 16.09 -0.88
N LEU A 142 3.44 14.81 -0.53
CA LEU A 142 3.01 13.72 -1.41
C LEU A 142 1.57 13.88 -1.91
N SER A 143 0.72 14.64 -1.22
CA SER A 143 -0.61 14.99 -1.72
C SER A 143 -0.59 15.68 -3.10
N GLY A 144 0.53 16.32 -3.45
CA GLY A 144 0.77 16.94 -4.75
C GLY A 144 1.36 16.02 -5.81
N ASN A 145 1.55 14.72 -5.55
CA ASN A 145 2.35 13.81 -6.39
C ASN A 145 1.88 13.73 -7.86
N TRP A 146 0.57 13.80 -8.10
CA TRP A 146 0.06 13.82 -9.47
C TRP A 146 0.39 15.13 -10.20
N HIS A 147 0.31 16.26 -9.50
CA HIS A 147 0.42 17.59 -10.12
C HIS A 147 1.85 18.14 -10.17
N LYS A 148 2.74 17.64 -9.31
CA LYS A 148 4.14 18.07 -9.21
C LYS A 148 5.09 16.98 -9.67
N SER A 149 6.22 17.38 -10.24
CA SER A 149 7.32 16.49 -10.56
C SER A 149 8.09 16.07 -9.30
N ILE A 150 8.80 14.94 -9.36
CA ILE A 150 9.64 14.49 -8.25
C ILE A 150 10.66 15.57 -7.84
N PRO A 151 11.34 16.28 -8.77
CA PRO A 151 12.18 17.42 -8.39
C PRO A 151 11.45 18.51 -7.60
N GLU A 152 10.25 18.92 -8.04
CA GLU A 152 9.47 19.94 -7.32
C GLU A 152 9.03 19.47 -5.92
N LEU A 153 8.72 18.17 -5.77
CA LEU A 153 8.42 17.59 -4.46
C LEU A 153 9.66 17.55 -3.57
N LEU A 154 10.82 17.20 -4.12
CA LEU A 154 12.09 17.19 -3.39
C LEU A 154 12.48 18.59 -2.94
N ASP A 155 12.31 19.60 -3.79
CA ASP A 155 12.56 21.01 -3.43
C ASP A 155 11.71 21.46 -2.22
N GLU A 156 10.46 20.95 -2.08
CA GLU A 156 9.60 21.21 -0.92
C GLU A 156 10.01 20.41 0.33
N LEU A 157 10.67 19.28 0.12
CA LEU A 157 11.12 18.36 1.17
C LEU A 157 12.54 18.65 1.66
N ASP A 158 13.29 19.50 0.96
CA ASP A 158 14.64 19.93 1.34
C ASP A 158 14.66 20.57 2.74
N GLU A 159 13.60 21.29 3.15
CA GLU A 159 13.46 21.85 4.50
C GLU A 159 13.45 20.79 5.61
N TYR A 160 13.15 19.54 5.24
CA TYR A 160 13.06 18.39 6.13
C TYR A 160 14.22 17.42 5.96
N ASP A 161 15.26 17.78 5.20
CA ASP A 161 16.43 16.97 4.87
C ASP A 161 16.09 15.63 4.18
N ILE A 162 14.97 15.55 3.45
CA ILE A 162 14.55 14.31 2.76
C ILE A 162 15.07 14.30 1.33
N GLY A 163 16.04 13.42 1.06
CA GLY A 163 16.60 13.22 -0.27
C GLY A 163 15.85 12.19 -1.13
N ILE A 164 16.35 11.95 -2.36
CA ILE A 164 15.74 11.01 -3.31
C ILE A 164 15.69 9.56 -2.82
N ASP A 165 16.72 9.10 -2.10
CA ASP A 165 16.77 7.72 -1.58
C ASP A 165 15.70 7.51 -0.49
N GLU A 166 15.50 8.52 0.35
CA GLU A 166 14.48 8.52 1.39
C GLU A 166 13.09 8.66 0.79
N PHE A 167 12.92 9.47 -0.26
CA PHE A 167 11.64 9.71 -0.93
C PHE A 167 10.90 8.40 -1.26
N PHE A 168 11.54 7.48 -1.98
CA PHE A 168 10.90 6.22 -2.37
C PHE A 168 10.69 5.26 -1.19
N THR A 169 11.56 5.33 -0.19
CA THR A 169 11.40 4.55 1.05
C THR A 169 10.16 5.01 1.83
N LEU A 170 10.02 6.33 1.99
CA LEU A 170 8.86 6.94 2.64
C LEU A 170 7.59 6.77 1.79
N GLU A 171 7.68 6.84 0.47
CA GLU A 171 6.58 6.57 -0.45
C GLU A 171 5.99 5.18 -0.21
N ARG A 172 6.86 4.16 -0.14
CA ARG A 172 6.46 2.79 0.20
C ARG A 172 5.86 2.69 1.60
N ASN A 173 6.42 3.40 2.57
CA ASN A 173 5.85 3.42 3.93
C ASN A 173 4.45 4.05 3.95
N VAL A 174 4.19 5.04 3.10
CA VAL A 174 2.86 5.65 2.95
C VAL A 174 1.87 4.68 2.31
N SER A 175 2.20 4.09 1.17
CA SER A 175 1.26 3.24 0.41
C SER A 175 0.92 1.92 1.09
N PHE A 176 1.84 1.38 1.89
CA PHE A 176 1.64 0.10 2.58
C PHE A 176 1.34 0.31 4.07
N LYS A 177 2.36 0.69 4.86
CA LYS A 177 2.26 0.70 6.33
C LYS A 177 1.23 1.71 6.82
N PHE A 178 1.33 2.97 6.37
CA PHE A 178 0.46 4.03 6.86
C PHE A 178 -0.97 3.92 6.31
N ALA A 179 -1.13 3.52 5.04
CA ALA A 179 -2.45 3.25 4.47
C ALA A 179 -3.19 2.14 5.23
N SER A 180 -2.49 1.04 5.55
CA SER A 180 -3.04 -0.05 6.38
C SER A 180 -3.46 0.43 7.75
N LEU A 181 -2.58 1.14 8.45
CA LEU A 181 -2.89 1.72 9.75
C LEU A 181 -4.10 2.67 9.70
N ALA A 182 -4.16 3.55 8.69
CA ALA A 182 -5.28 4.48 8.51
C ALA A 182 -6.59 3.74 8.19
N ASN A 183 -6.53 2.62 7.47
CA ASN A 183 -7.69 1.76 7.22
C ASN A 183 -8.21 1.14 8.52
N ASP A 184 -7.32 0.57 9.35
CA ASP A 184 -7.72 -0.06 10.61
C ASP A 184 -8.35 0.95 11.56
N VAL A 185 -7.77 2.16 11.63
CA VAL A 185 -8.35 3.31 12.33
C VAL A 185 -9.74 3.64 11.78
N ASN A 186 -9.94 3.63 10.46
CA ASN A 186 -11.23 3.91 9.83
C ASN A 186 -12.30 2.87 10.16
N GLU A 187 -11.95 1.59 10.19
CA GLU A 187 -12.90 0.53 10.53
C GLU A 187 -13.29 0.55 12.01
N LEU A 188 -12.32 0.77 12.91
CA LEU A 188 -12.60 0.92 14.34
C LEU A 188 -13.48 2.13 14.64
N GLN A 189 -13.14 3.30 14.08
CA GLN A 189 -13.85 4.54 14.40
C GLN A 189 -15.30 4.56 13.89
N LYS A 190 -15.60 3.89 12.76
CA LYS A 190 -16.99 3.74 12.26
C LYS A 190 -17.89 3.02 13.26
N ILE A 191 -17.33 2.12 14.06
CA ILE A 191 -18.08 1.30 15.03
C ILE A 191 -18.09 1.97 16.41
N ILE A 192 -16.93 2.48 16.86
CA ILE A 192 -16.76 3.01 18.21
C ILE A 192 -17.30 4.44 18.32
N LEU A 193 -17.07 5.27 17.30
CA LEU A 193 -17.46 6.68 17.31
C LEU A 193 -18.82 6.81 16.61
N HIS A 194 -19.86 7.19 17.36
CA HIS A 194 -21.20 7.41 16.81
C HIS A 194 -21.29 8.58 15.78
N ASN A 195 -20.22 9.36 15.63
CA ASN A 195 -20.03 10.42 14.64
C ASN A 195 -18.89 10.10 13.65
N GLY A 196 -18.48 8.84 13.55
CA GLY A 196 -17.38 8.43 12.70
C GLY A 196 -17.63 8.80 11.23
N GLN A 197 -16.70 9.53 10.64
CA GLN A 197 -16.78 9.91 9.22
C GLN A 197 -15.92 8.95 8.43
N ASP A 198 -16.44 8.40 7.34
CA ASP A 198 -15.67 7.51 6.48
C ASP A 198 -14.47 8.22 5.84
N ILE A 199 -13.27 7.76 6.16
CA ILE A 199 -12.00 8.24 5.57
C ILE A 199 -11.43 7.26 4.53
N SER A 200 -12.20 6.26 4.08
CA SER A 200 -11.81 5.37 2.98
C SER A 200 -11.32 6.12 1.73
N PRO A 201 -11.87 7.29 1.34
CA PRO A 201 -11.32 8.07 0.23
C PRO A 201 -9.87 8.53 0.47
N PHE A 202 -9.55 8.94 1.70
CA PHE A 202 -8.18 9.31 2.06
C PHE A 202 -7.26 8.09 2.09
N VAL A 203 -7.72 6.97 2.65
CA VAL A 203 -6.98 5.69 2.63
C VAL A 203 -6.65 5.28 1.19
N ALA A 204 -7.63 5.35 0.28
CA ALA A 204 -7.42 5.04 -1.13
C ALA A 204 -6.40 5.97 -1.80
N LYS A 205 -6.37 7.27 -1.42
CA LYS A 205 -5.33 8.19 -1.88
C LYS A 205 -3.95 7.77 -1.37
N LEU A 206 -3.83 7.38 -0.10
CA LEU A 206 -2.54 6.92 0.47
C LEU A 206 -2.03 5.66 -0.25
N SER A 207 -2.90 4.65 -0.44
CA SER A 207 -2.54 3.39 -1.10
C SER A 207 -2.05 3.56 -2.54
N HIS A 208 -2.57 4.57 -3.25
CA HIS A 208 -2.11 4.92 -4.60
C HIS A 208 -1.11 6.08 -4.63
N VAL A 209 -0.57 6.48 -3.47
CA VAL A 209 0.42 7.57 -3.37
C VAL A 209 -0.08 8.88 -4.00
N PHE A 210 -1.37 9.18 -3.84
CA PHE A 210 -2.04 10.35 -4.41
C PHE A 210 -1.97 10.44 -5.94
N LEU A 211 -1.72 9.32 -6.62
CA LEU A 211 -1.85 9.20 -8.06
C LEU A 211 -3.26 8.73 -8.44
N PRO A 212 -3.73 9.02 -9.66
CA PRO A 212 -4.89 8.33 -10.20
C PRO A 212 -4.65 6.81 -10.17
N SER A 213 -5.66 6.03 -9.76
CA SER A 213 -5.51 4.58 -9.54
C SER A 213 -4.95 3.86 -10.78
N VAL A 214 -5.44 4.21 -11.97
CA VAL A 214 -4.93 3.66 -13.24
C VAL A 214 -3.47 4.01 -13.49
N VAL A 215 -3.02 5.21 -13.11
CA VAL A 215 -1.61 5.60 -13.26
C VAL A 215 -0.73 4.78 -12.33
N TYR A 216 -1.15 4.61 -11.07
CA TYR A 216 -0.44 3.76 -10.12
C TYR A 216 -0.32 2.32 -10.65
N GLN A 217 -1.42 1.76 -11.17
CA GLN A 217 -1.42 0.43 -11.80
C GLN A 217 -0.51 0.36 -13.02
N LEU A 218 -0.51 1.39 -13.88
CA LEU A 218 0.35 1.44 -15.07
C LEU A 218 1.85 1.39 -14.76
N GLU A 219 2.28 1.86 -13.58
CA GLU A 219 3.66 1.71 -13.15
C GLU A 219 4.05 0.24 -12.99
N GLU A 220 3.13 -0.62 -12.55
CA GLU A 220 3.32 -2.08 -12.48
C GLU A 220 3.45 -2.70 -13.88
N TYR A 221 2.86 -2.07 -14.90
CA TYR A 221 3.03 -2.43 -16.31
C TYR A 221 4.25 -1.77 -16.96
N CYS A 222 5.19 -1.24 -16.17
CA CYS A 222 6.39 -0.53 -16.64
C CYS A 222 6.13 0.80 -17.37
N LEU A 223 5.00 1.46 -17.16
CA LEU A 223 4.77 2.83 -17.64
C LEU A 223 4.89 3.83 -16.49
N PRO A 224 6.03 4.54 -16.35
CA PRO A 224 6.28 5.44 -15.23
C PRO A 224 5.27 6.59 -15.18
N ARG A 225 4.88 7.02 -13.97
CA ARG A 225 3.96 8.15 -13.74
C ARG A 225 4.38 9.43 -14.47
N MET A 226 5.68 9.67 -14.65
CA MET A 226 6.20 10.83 -15.37
C MET A 226 5.75 10.84 -16.84
N ILE A 227 5.76 9.68 -17.50
CA ILE A 227 5.31 9.54 -18.89
C ILE A 227 3.79 9.60 -18.93
N SER A 228 3.09 8.94 -18.00
CA SER A 228 1.63 9.00 -17.88
C SER A 228 1.13 10.45 -17.72
N ARG A 229 1.84 11.27 -16.93
CA ARG A 229 1.54 12.71 -16.80
C ARG A 229 1.81 13.49 -18.08
N LYS A 230 2.90 13.19 -18.80
CA LYS A 230 3.16 13.80 -20.11
C LYS A 230 2.01 13.46 -21.10
N LEU A 231 1.56 12.21 -21.14
CA LEU A 231 0.40 11.78 -21.93
C LEU A 231 -0.88 12.51 -21.54
N HIS A 232 -1.10 12.70 -20.23
CA HIS A 232 -2.24 13.46 -19.69
C HIS A 232 -2.24 14.92 -20.16
N ASN A 233 -1.13 15.61 -19.93
CA ASN A 233 -1.01 17.04 -20.18
C ASN A 233 -1.14 17.39 -21.67
N HIS A 234 -0.83 16.45 -22.56
CA HIS A 234 -0.97 16.60 -24.01
C HIS A 234 -2.31 16.07 -24.54
N GLY A 235 -3.24 15.70 -23.65
CA GLY A 235 -4.59 15.29 -24.03
C GLY A 235 -4.67 13.93 -24.72
N ILE A 236 -3.63 13.09 -24.59
CA ILE A 236 -3.65 11.73 -25.17
C ILE A 236 -4.62 10.85 -24.38
N ILE A 237 -4.57 10.90 -23.05
CA ILE A 237 -5.50 10.19 -22.15
C ILE A 237 -5.83 11.05 -20.93
N ASN A 238 -7.12 11.14 -20.60
CA ASN A 238 -7.57 11.76 -19.36
C ASN A 238 -7.53 10.76 -18.20
N PHE A 239 -6.39 10.69 -17.50
CA PHE A 239 -6.23 9.84 -16.31
C PHE A 239 -7.05 10.29 -15.08
N LEU A 240 -7.74 11.43 -15.15
CA LEU A 240 -8.66 11.88 -14.10
C LEU A 240 -10.12 11.46 -14.36
N ASP A 241 -10.38 10.62 -15.37
CA ASP A 241 -11.71 10.04 -15.60
C ASP A 241 -11.95 8.88 -14.62
N ASP A 242 -12.96 9.02 -13.76
CA ASP A 242 -13.35 8.03 -12.75
C ASP A 242 -13.81 6.69 -13.37
N ASN A 243 -14.19 6.66 -14.65
CA ASN A 243 -14.60 5.43 -15.35
C ASN A 243 -13.44 4.72 -16.05
N LEU A 244 -12.24 5.30 -15.98
CA LEU A 244 -11.08 4.75 -16.65
C LEU A 244 -10.61 3.49 -15.91
N THR A 245 -10.45 2.39 -16.65
CA THR A 245 -9.89 1.14 -16.14
C THR A 245 -8.53 0.87 -16.80
N ILE A 246 -7.72 0.03 -16.17
CA ILE A 246 -6.43 -0.38 -16.74
C ILE A 246 -6.60 -1.00 -18.14
N HIS A 247 -7.57 -1.88 -18.33
CA HIS A 247 -7.84 -2.53 -19.62
C HIS A 247 -8.24 -1.51 -20.70
N ASN A 248 -9.22 -0.66 -20.41
CA ASN A 248 -9.66 0.36 -21.37
C ASN A 248 -8.53 1.34 -21.71
N THR A 249 -7.65 1.63 -20.75
CA THR A 249 -6.49 2.51 -20.95
C THR A 249 -5.47 1.88 -21.88
N ILE A 250 -5.12 0.61 -21.65
CA ILE A 250 -4.21 -0.14 -22.52
C ILE A 250 -4.80 -0.24 -23.93
N ASP A 251 -6.07 -0.60 -24.07
CA ASP A 251 -6.76 -0.67 -25.36
C ASP A 251 -6.76 0.69 -26.07
N THR A 252 -6.99 1.77 -25.33
CA THR A 252 -6.94 3.14 -25.87
C THR A 252 -5.54 3.48 -26.37
N LEU A 253 -4.49 3.22 -25.58
CA LEU A 253 -3.09 3.45 -25.98
C LEU A 253 -2.73 2.64 -27.23
N LEU A 254 -3.11 1.37 -27.29
CA LEU A 254 -2.91 0.50 -28.45
C LEU A 254 -3.65 1.01 -29.69
N SER A 255 -4.88 1.50 -29.53
CA SER A 255 -5.68 2.03 -30.64
C SER A 255 -5.14 3.34 -31.21
N ILE A 256 -4.59 4.21 -30.36
CA ILE A 256 -3.91 5.45 -30.78
C ILE A 256 -2.63 5.08 -31.54
N GLY A 257 -1.91 4.08 -31.04
CA GLY A 257 -0.67 3.57 -31.61
C GLY A 257 0.54 4.42 -31.24
N ILE A 258 1.67 3.75 -30.97
CA ILE A 258 2.90 4.39 -30.51
C ILE A 258 3.45 5.45 -31.49
N GLN A 259 3.28 5.24 -32.80
CA GLN A 259 3.78 6.16 -33.82
C GLN A 259 3.09 7.52 -33.73
N ARG A 260 1.77 7.53 -33.54
CA ARG A 260 1.00 8.77 -33.40
C ARG A 260 1.40 9.54 -32.14
N ILE A 261 1.68 8.84 -31.04
CA ILE A 261 2.18 9.47 -29.81
C ILE A 261 3.56 10.11 -30.04
N PHE A 262 4.42 9.49 -30.84
CA PHE A 262 5.75 10.04 -31.14
C PHE A 262 5.75 11.26 -32.05
N GLU A 263 4.71 11.44 -32.87
CA GLU A 263 4.55 12.60 -33.76
C GLU A 263 4.31 13.91 -32.99
N GLU A 264 3.70 13.84 -31.81
CA GLU A 264 3.36 14.99 -30.96
C GLU A 264 4.59 15.66 -30.29
N ASN A 265 5.79 15.09 -30.44
CA ASN A 265 7.10 15.67 -30.08
C ASN A 265 7.29 16.19 -28.63
N PHE A 266 6.45 15.79 -27.67
CA PHE A 266 6.61 16.15 -26.25
C PHE A 266 7.43 15.14 -25.43
N LEU A 267 7.77 14.00 -26.02
CA LEU A 267 8.55 12.93 -25.40
C LEU A 267 10.01 13.04 -25.78
N ASP A 268 10.89 12.96 -24.78
CA ASP A 268 12.33 12.90 -24.97
C ASP A 268 12.78 11.49 -25.43
N PRO A 269 14.04 11.30 -25.89
CA PRO A 269 14.50 10.01 -26.37
C PRO A 269 14.39 8.87 -25.34
N PHE A 270 14.53 9.19 -24.05
CA PHE A 270 14.42 8.19 -22.98
C PHE A 270 12.95 7.82 -22.73
N ASP A 271 12.04 8.79 -22.71
CA ASP A 271 10.61 8.51 -22.64
C ASP A 271 10.17 7.62 -23.82
N LYS A 272 10.64 7.93 -25.03
CA LYS A 272 10.32 7.15 -26.25
C LYS A 272 10.84 5.72 -26.13
N TYR A 273 11.98 5.52 -25.50
CA TYR A 273 12.53 4.20 -25.23
C TYR A 273 11.65 3.40 -24.26
N ILE A 274 11.28 4.00 -23.12
CA ILE A 274 10.40 3.35 -22.14
C ILE A 274 9.01 3.07 -22.74
N LEU A 275 8.45 4.01 -23.50
CA LEU A 275 7.13 3.82 -24.11
C LEU A 275 7.15 2.68 -25.13
N ARG A 276 8.25 2.47 -25.88
CA ARG A 276 8.40 1.27 -26.73
C ARG A 276 8.34 0.01 -25.91
N TYR A 277 9.12 -0.06 -24.85
CA TYR A 277 9.17 -1.24 -23.98
C TYR A 277 7.79 -1.55 -23.37
N PHE A 278 7.06 -0.51 -22.94
CA PHE A 278 5.68 -0.66 -22.48
C PHE A 278 4.78 -1.25 -23.59
N PHE A 279 4.76 -0.65 -24.78
CA PHE A 279 3.93 -1.11 -25.89
C PHE A 279 4.26 -2.56 -26.28
N ASP A 280 5.53 -2.90 -26.39
CA ASP A 280 6.00 -4.26 -26.70
C ASP A 280 5.51 -5.27 -25.63
N GLY A 281 5.48 -4.86 -24.36
CA GLY A 281 5.03 -5.70 -23.25
C GLY A 281 3.51 -5.91 -23.17
N VAL A 282 2.71 -4.97 -23.64
CA VAL A 282 1.23 -5.06 -23.60
C VAL A 282 0.61 -5.52 -24.93
N THR A 283 1.36 -5.48 -26.03
CA THR A 283 0.94 -6.13 -27.27
C THR A 283 1.08 -7.64 -27.12
N LEU A 284 -0.06 -8.34 -27.07
CA LEU A 284 -0.08 -9.79 -27.25
C LEU A 284 0.52 -10.11 -28.62
N GLU A 285 1.72 -10.70 -28.66
CA GLU A 285 2.17 -11.43 -29.84
C GLU A 285 1.17 -12.58 -30.05
N ASN A 286 0.23 -12.40 -30.97
CA ASN A 286 -0.46 -13.51 -31.61
C ASN A 286 0.61 -14.29 -32.40
N ASN A 287 1.32 -15.19 -31.72
CA ASN A 287 2.08 -16.27 -32.36
C ASN A 287 1.14 -17.40 -32.75
#